data_AF-A0A1X6WUC2-F1
#
_entry.id   AF-A0A1X6WUC2-F1
#
_cell.length_a   1.000
_cell.length_b   1.000
_cell.length_c   1.000
_cell.angle_alpha   90.00
_cell.angle_beta   90.00
_cell.angle_gamma   90.00
#
_symmetry.space_group_name_H-M   'P 1'
#
loop_
_entity.id
_entity.type
_entity.pdbx_description
1 polymer ?
#
loop_
_entity_poly.entity_id
_entity_poly.type
_entity_poly.pdbx_seq_one_letter_code
_entity_poly.pdbx_strand_id
1 'polypeptide(L)'
;MGMRTSTRGPGRIAVLASAAALALSGCALIPFAPGGGSRSGAEVGPDDVITLSGASFSIFGQYGSWRTVVDADSVTYSFTLPDGAVVAEIPAELEAEDRDWIERMAGEYLDWERTNPQGDDYVCMDAPSMTVAVTGSMAHESTMELCGGTEPLDRLRDAVDDAESPLVEELVRPYDEVTYEIIPWSADGRGPDPAAPVERYHLARAEYGEGMPARAENAPAGWGQGRTPVTGVHWADGSSEDGVSLGWDGTATVLQATATMMIGHEQLGCSDQTGQIRVAKEGYPAGTLWTERICAGEPTEDLVAALRGL
;
A
#
# COMPACT_ATOMS: atom_id res chain seq x y z
N MET A 1 -49.77 27.42 8.56
CA MET A 1 -50.54 26.31 9.14
C MET A 1 -50.21 25.06 8.33
N GLY A 2 -49.66 23.97 8.83
CA GLY A 2 -49.12 23.65 10.15
C GLY A 2 -48.00 22.62 9.97
N MET A 3 -47.12 22.59 10.97
CA MET A 3 -45.99 21.68 11.14
C MET A 3 -46.37 20.20 11.03
N ARG A 4 -45.44 19.41 10.47
CA ARG A 4 -45.10 18.09 11.02
C ARG A 4 -43.59 18.04 11.29
N THR A 5 -43.26 18.00 12.57
CA THR A 5 -41.95 17.72 13.14
C THR A 5 -41.81 16.24 13.49
N SER A 6 -40.55 15.79 13.55
CA SER A 6 -40.03 14.64 14.31
C SER A 6 -40.23 13.25 13.68
N THR A 7 -39.23 12.35 13.64
CA THR A 7 -37.92 12.31 14.31
C THR A 7 -37.06 11.17 13.74
N ARG A 8 -35.74 11.42 13.63
CA ARG A 8 -34.55 10.56 13.83
C ARG A 8 -34.74 9.02 13.83
N GLY A 9 -33.85 8.23 13.22
CA GLY A 9 -32.40 8.41 13.19
C GLY A 9 -31.64 7.38 12.31
N PRO A 10 -30.32 7.26 12.51
CA PRO A 10 -29.33 6.97 11.46
C PRO A 10 -29.12 5.46 11.25
N GLY A 11 -29.01 5.04 9.99
CA GLY A 11 -28.41 3.76 9.62
C GLY A 11 -26.92 3.84 9.88
N ARG A 12 -26.48 3.29 11.00
CA ARG A 12 -25.09 3.16 11.40
C ARG A 12 -24.37 2.27 10.38
N ILE A 13 -23.36 2.81 9.69
CA ILE A 13 -22.29 2.01 9.14
C ILE A 13 -21.61 1.33 10.33
N ALA A 14 -21.74 0.01 10.40
CA ALA A 14 -20.98 -0.79 11.33
C ALA A 14 -19.54 -0.78 10.84
N VAL A 15 -18.74 0.14 11.39
CA VAL A 15 -17.29 -0.02 11.41
C VAL A 15 -17.05 -1.29 12.24
N LEU A 16 -16.78 -2.41 11.57
CA LEU A 16 -16.19 -3.57 12.20
C LEU A 16 -14.77 -3.15 12.57
N ALA A 17 -14.64 -2.64 13.78
CA ALA A 17 -13.37 -2.49 14.45
C ALA A 17 -12.79 -3.89 14.68
N SER A 18 -11.92 -4.33 13.77
CA SER A 18 -11.05 -5.49 13.99
C SER A 18 -9.93 -5.08 14.94
N ALA A 19 -10.27 -4.98 16.22
CA ALA A 19 -9.31 -4.77 17.29
C ALA A 19 -8.64 -6.11 17.67
N ALA A 20 -7.38 -6.22 17.25
CA ALA A 20 -6.26 -6.87 17.93
C ALA A 20 -6.25 -8.39 18.17
N ALA A 21 -5.23 -9.03 17.59
CA ALA A 21 -4.30 -9.84 18.37
C ALA A 21 -2.86 -9.66 17.85
N LEU A 22 -2.21 -8.57 18.28
CA LEU A 22 -0.76 -8.50 18.40
C LEU A 22 -0.31 -9.55 19.43
N ALA A 23 0.13 -10.71 18.96
CA ALA A 23 0.86 -11.68 19.77
C ALA A 23 2.35 -11.67 19.35
N LEU A 24 3.04 -10.57 19.69
CA LEU A 24 4.48 -10.60 19.87
C LEU A 24 4.77 -11.35 21.17
N SER A 25 4.93 -12.67 21.09
CA SER A 25 5.59 -13.46 22.13
C SER A 25 6.57 -14.42 21.48
N GLY A 26 7.86 -14.14 21.69
CA GLY A 26 8.94 -14.98 21.23
C GLY A 26 8.96 -16.37 21.87
N CYS A 27 9.62 -17.26 21.12
CA CYS A 27 10.17 -18.57 21.50
C CYS A 27 9.18 -19.74 21.69
N ALA A 28 8.94 -20.44 20.58
CA ALA A 28 9.21 -21.88 20.53
C ALA A 28 9.58 -22.29 19.08
N LEU A 29 10.88 -22.48 18.83
CA LEU A 29 11.35 -23.34 17.74
C LEU A 29 10.77 -24.74 17.99
N ILE A 30 9.67 -25.08 17.32
CA ILE A 30 9.22 -26.47 17.24
C ILE A 30 10.06 -27.13 16.13
N PRO A 31 10.92 -28.11 16.45
CA PRO A 31 11.62 -28.86 15.41
C PRO A 31 10.57 -29.68 14.65
N PHE A 32 10.31 -29.30 13.39
CA PHE A 32 9.44 -30.05 12.51
C PHE A 32 9.99 -31.48 12.34
N ALA A 33 9.17 -32.46 12.72
CA ALA A 33 9.48 -33.87 12.50
C ALA A 33 9.34 -34.20 11.00
N PRO A 34 10.24 -35.00 10.39
CA PRO A 34 10.08 -35.43 9.01
C PRO A 34 8.94 -36.47 8.97
N GLY A 35 7.75 -36.00 8.64
CA GLY A 35 6.56 -36.84 8.46
C GLY A 35 6.69 -37.70 7.23
N GLY A 36 7.21 -38.91 7.39
CA GLY A 36 7.03 -39.98 6.42
C GLY A 36 5.57 -40.44 6.40
N GLY A 37 4.97 -40.46 5.21
CA GLY A 37 3.85 -41.34 4.89
C GLY A 37 2.45 -40.72 4.81
N SER A 38 2.16 -40.02 3.71
CA SER A 38 1.00 -40.29 2.83
C SER A 38 1.17 -39.47 1.56
N ARG A 39 1.01 -40.09 0.39
CA ARG A 39 1.09 -39.44 -0.94
C ARG A 39 -0.27 -38.87 -1.36
N SER A 40 -0.98 -38.19 -0.46
CA SER A 40 -2.05 -37.28 -0.85
C SER A 40 -1.41 -35.92 -1.07
N GLY A 41 -1.70 -35.25 -2.19
CA GLY A 41 -1.25 -33.87 -2.43
C GLY A 41 -1.71 -32.97 -1.28
N ALA A 42 -1.03 -31.83 -1.08
CA ALA A 42 -1.54 -30.83 -0.15
C ALA A 42 -2.87 -30.31 -0.72
N GLU A 43 -3.99 -30.67 -0.08
CA GLU A 43 -5.31 -30.12 -0.42
C GLU A 43 -5.51 -28.85 0.38
N VAL A 44 -5.25 -27.70 -0.26
CA VAL A 44 -5.67 -26.39 0.25
C VAL A 44 -7.18 -26.30 0.02
N GLY A 45 -7.94 -25.97 1.06
CA GLY A 45 -9.39 -25.91 1.03
C GLY A 45 -9.96 -24.48 1.09
N PRO A 46 -11.28 -24.32 0.92
CA PRO A 46 -11.96 -23.02 0.89
C PRO A 46 -11.92 -22.24 2.19
N ASP A 47 -11.72 -22.93 3.32
CA ASP A 47 -11.62 -22.31 4.65
C ASP A 47 -10.16 -22.03 5.06
N ASP A 48 -9.18 -22.34 4.21
CA ASP A 48 -7.77 -22.10 4.52
C ASP A 48 -7.39 -20.64 4.24
N VAL A 49 -6.60 -20.06 5.14
CA VAL A 49 -6.04 -18.72 4.96
C VAL A 49 -4.68 -18.84 4.31
N ILE A 50 -4.51 -18.21 3.16
CA ILE A 50 -3.25 -18.15 2.42
C ILE A 50 -2.66 -16.76 2.61
N THR A 51 -1.47 -16.67 3.18
CA THR A 51 -0.74 -15.41 3.35
C THR A 51 0.50 -15.41 2.47
N LEU A 52 0.60 -14.42 1.59
CA LEU A 52 1.82 -14.07 0.89
C LEU A 52 2.43 -12.83 1.55
N SER A 53 3.73 -12.80 1.77
CA SER A 53 4.39 -11.60 2.28
C SER A 53 5.82 -11.51 1.80
N GLY A 54 6.33 -10.29 1.70
CA GLY A 54 7.68 -10.04 1.24
C GLY A 54 8.16 -8.65 1.61
N ALA A 55 9.46 -8.45 1.54
CA ALA A 55 10.04 -7.13 1.70
C ALA A 55 10.05 -6.39 0.35
N SER A 56 9.78 -5.10 0.38
CA SER A 56 9.84 -4.23 -0.80
C SER A 56 11.23 -3.57 -0.86
N PHE A 57 11.97 -3.78 -1.94
CA PHE A 57 13.35 -3.31 -2.07
C PHE A 57 13.58 -2.48 -3.34
N SER A 58 14.61 -1.65 -3.32
CA SER A 58 15.32 -1.18 -4.52
C SER A 58 16.84 -1.31 -4.32
N ILE A 59 17.59 -0.76 -5.28
CA ILE A 59 19.05 -0.59 -5.19
C ILE A 59 19.51 0.20 -3.95
N PHE A 60 18.62 0.94 -3.28
CA PHE A 60 18.93 1.72 -2.08
C PHE A 60 18.51 1.03 -0.78
N GLY A 61 18.01 -0.21 -0.85
CA GLY A 61 17.64 -1.03 0.30
C GLY A 61 16.14 -1.26 0.45
N GLN A 62 15.74 -1.68 1.66
CA GLN A 62 14.36 -2.02 1.99
C GLN A 62 13.53 -0.77 2.29
N TYR A 63 12.33 -0.72 1.73
CA TYR A 63 11.36 0.38 1.92
C TYR A 63 10.12 0.02 2.70
N GLY A 64 10.03 -1.24 3.09
CA GLY A 64 8.89 -1.76 3.81
C GLY A 64 8.69 -3.22 3.55
N SER A 65 7.50 -3.69 3.90
CA SER A 65 7.02 -5.02 3.63
C SER A 65 5.59 -4.94 3.13
N TRP A 66 5.28 -5.77 2.15
CA TRP A 66 3.92 -6.01 1.71
C TRP A 66 3.44 -7.35 2.29
N ARG A 67 2.13 -7.45 2.48
CA ARG A 67 1.48 -8.68 2.90
C ARG A 67 0.09 -8.75 2.29
N THR A 68 -0.21 -9.88 1.67
CA THR A 68 -1.53 -10.20 1.15
C THR A 68 -2.10 -11.39 1.90
N VAL A 69 -3.32 -11.24 2.40
CA VAL A 69 -4.06 -12.29 3.11
C VAL A 69 -5.28 -12.65 2.29
N VAL A 70 -5.36 -13.91 1.86
CA VAL A 70 -6.49 -14.49 1.13
C VAL A 70 -7.29 -15.33 2.11
N ASP A 71 -8.46 -14.82 2.48
CA ASP A 71 -9.48 -15.52 3.26
C ASP A 71 -10.48 -16.22 2.32
N ALA A 72 -11.56 -16.78 2.86
CA ALA A 72 -12.54 -17.53 2.08
C ALA A 72 -13.27 -16.69 1.02
N ASP A 73 -13.55 -15.43 1.32
CA ASP A 73 -14.37 -14.51 0.52
C ASP A 73 -13.74 -13.13 0.33
N SER A 74 -12.48 -12.96 0.73
CA SER A 74 -11.77 -11.69 0.59
C SER A 74 -10.28 -11.85 0.38
N VAL A 75 -9.68 -10.85 -0.25
CA VAL A 75 -8.23 -10.66 -0.31
C VAL A 75 -7.89 -9.29 0.25
N THR A 76 -6.96 -9.23 1.19
CA THR A 76 -6.53 -7.99 1.82
C THR A 76 -5.04 -7.76 1.59
N TYR A 77 -4.73 -6.72 0.82
CA TYR A 77 -3.36 -6.23 0.65
C TYR A 77 -3.01 -5.23 1.76
N SER A 78 -1.79 -5.29 2.28
CA SER A 78 -1.27 -4.31 3.22
C SER A 78 0.18 -3.95 2.92
N PHE A 79 0.55 -2.69 3.14
CA PHE A 79 1.93 -2.21 3.02
C PHE A 79 2.36 -1.50 4.29
N THR A 80 3.53 -1.89 4.83
CA THR A 80 4.08 -1.37 6.09
C THR A 80 5.47 -0.80 5.86
N LEU A 81 5.75 0.39 6.38
CA LEU A 81 7.06 1.03 6.35
C LEU A 81 8.06 0.37 7.31
N PRO A 82 9.37 0.66 7.20
CA PRO A 82 10.39 0.03 8.04
C PRO A 82 10.25 0.31 9.55
N ASP A 83 9.57 1.39 9.93
CA ASP A 83 9.26 1.75 11.33
C ASP A 83 8.01 1.04 11.87
N GLY A 84 7.32 0.27 11.04
CA GLY A 84 6.08 -0.44 11.38
C GLY A 84 4.79 0.32 11.09
N ALA A 85 4.85 1.52 10.50
CA ALA A 85 3.66 2.26 10.12
C ALA A 85 2.96 1.61 8.92
N VAL A 86 1.68 1.27 9.06
CA VAL A 86 0.85 0.71 7.98
C VAL A 86 0.38 1.85 7.08
N VAL A 87 0.80 1.87 5.81
CA VAL A 87 0.47 2.91 4.84
C VAL A 87 -0.91 2.70 4.23
N ALA A 88 -1.22 1.45 3.91
CA ALA A 88 -2.46 1.06 3.26
C ALA A 88 -2.86 -0.34 3.72
N GLU A 89 -4.16 -0.53 3.84
CA GLU A 89 -4.83 -1.82 4.00
C GLU A 89 -6.04 -1.79 3.05
N ILE A 90 -5.98 -2.57 1.98
CA ILE A 90 -6.96 -2.57 0.90
C ILE A 90 -7.65 -3.93 0.88
N PRO A 91 -8.88 -4.02 1.41
CA PRO A 91 -9.70 -5.21 1.23
C PRO A 91 -10.35 -5.19 -0.17
N ALA A 92 -10.43 -6.36 -0.80
CA ALA A 92 -11.25 -6.62 -1.98
C ALA A 92 -12.11 -7.86 -1.74
N GLU A 93 -13.31 -7.87 -2.32
CA GLU A 93 -14.15 -9.07 -2.37
C GLU A 93 -13.47 -10.09 -3.29
N LEU A 94 -13.44 -11.35 -2.87
CA LEU A 94 -12.84 -12.44 -3.63
C LEU A 94 -13.93 -13.27 -4.28
N GLU A 95 -13.91 -13.34 -5.61
CA GLU A 95 -14.84 -14.17 -6.35
C GLU A 95 -14.48 -15.65 -6.20
N ALA A 96 -15.48 -16.53 -6.24
CA ALA A 96 -15.27 -17.97 -6.05
C ALA A 96 -14.34 -18.59 -7.12
N GLU A 97 -14.35 -18.07 -8.35
CA GLU A 97 -13.44 -18.52 -9.42
C GLU A 97 -11.98 -18.16 -9.12
N ASP A 98 -11.74 -16.95 -8.61
CA ASP A 98 -10.40 -16.50 -8.22
C ASP A 98 -9.90 -17.26 -7.00
N ARG A 99 -10.78 -17.51 -6.02
CA ARG A 99 -10.49 -18.36 -4.87
C ARG A 99 -10.09 -19.78 -5.30
N ASP A 100 -10.88 -20.43 -6.15
CA ASP A 100 -10.60 -21.77 -6.70
C ASP A 100 -9.30 -21.80 -7.52
N TRP A 101 -8.92 -20.68 -8.14
CA TRP A 101 -7.67 -20.55 -8.88
C TRP A 101 -6.46 -20.43 -7.95
N ILE A 102 -6.54 -19.56 -6.94
CA ILE A 102 -5.50 -19.37 -5.92
C ILE A 102 -5.24 -20.67 -5.16
N GLU A 103 -6.29 -21.38 -4.73
CA GLU A 103 -6.17 -22.68 -4.04
C GLU A 103 -5.39 -23.70 -4.86
N ARG A 104 -5.67 -23.77 -6.17
CA ARG A 104 -4.99 -24.68 -7.08
C ARG A 104 -3.51 -24.33 -7.22
N MET A 105 -3.19 -23.05 -7.37
CA MET A 105 -1.80 -22.60 -7.47
C MET A 105 -1.04 -22.80 -6.14
N ALA A 106 -1.71 -22.60 -5.00
CA ALA A 106 -1.14 -22.89 -3.70
C ALA A 106 -0.86 -24.39 -3.54
N GLY A 107 -1.78 -25.26 -3.96
CA GLY A 107 -1.57 -26.70 -4.00
C GLY A 107 -0.38 -27.11 -4.89
N GLU A 108 -0.28 -26.53 -6.09
CA GLU A 108 0.86 -26.74 -7.01
C GLU A 108 2.20 -26.32 -6.37
N TYR A 109 2.22 -25.15 -5.72
CA TYR A 109 3.39 -24.65 -5.00
C TYR A 109 3.83 -25.61 -3.87
N LEU A 110 2.89 -26.02 -3.01
CA LEU A 110 3.17 -26.92 -1.88
C LEU A 110 3.65 -28.30 -2.34
N ASP A 111 3.08 -28.83 -3.43
CA ASP A 111 3.53 -30.10 -4.01
C ASP A 111 4.93 -29.98 -4.65
N TRP A 112 5.22 -28.86 -5.30
CA TRP A 112 6.55 -28.58 -5.84
C TRP A 112 7.59 -28.44 -4.73
N GLU A 113 7.30 -27.67 -3.68
CA GLU A 113 8.22 -27.47 -2.55
C GLU A 113 8.54 -28.79 -1.85
N ARG A 114 7.53 -29.64 -1.65
CA ARG A 114 7.70 -30.99 -1.09
C ARG A 114 8.60 -31.88 -1.94
N THR A 115 8.60 -31.71 -3.26
CA THR A 115 9.40 -32.53 -4.19
C THR A 115 10.76 -31.92 -4.51
N ASN A 116 10.94 -30.62 -4.29
CA ASN A 116 12.18 -29.87 -4.51
C ASN A 116 12.52 -29.00 -3.28
N PRO A 117 12.70 -29.60 -2.08
CA PRO A 117 12.83 -28.85 -0.82
C PRO A 117 14.12 -28.03 -0.68
N GLN A 118 15.04 -28.15 -1.64
CA GLN A 118 16.28 -27.36 -1.68
C GLN A 118 16.17 -26.12 -2.56
N GLY A 119 15.02 -25.90 -3.24
CA GLY A 119 14.99 -25.07 -4.44
C GLY A 119 15.97 -25.63 -5.47
N ASP A 120 16.03 -25.11 -6.68
CA ASP A 120 17.24 -25.35 -7.47
C ASP A 120 18.43 -24.70 -6.72
N ASP A 121 19.63 -25.29 -6.76
CA ASP A 121 20.88 -24.81 -6.12
C ASP A 121 21.33 -23.39 -6.58
N TYR A 122 20.45 -22.62 -7.21
CA TYR A 122 20.65 -21.24 -7.62
C TYR A 122 20.46 -20.31 -6.43
N VAL A 123 21.57 -19.98 -5.77
CA VAL A 123 21.65 -18.80 -4.90
C VAL A 123 21.54 -17.56 -5.80
N CYS A 124 20.40 -16.86 -5.74
CA CYS A 124 20.31 -15.54 -6.36
C CYS A 124 20.83 -14.53 -5.36
N MET A 125 22.05 -14.06 -5.60
CA MET A 125 22.54 -12.91 -4.85
C MET A 125 21.57 -11.74 -5.08
N ASP A 126 21.09 -11.15 -3.98
CA ASP A 126 20.25 -9.96 -3.93
C ASP A 126 18.79 -10.13 -4.43
N ALA A 127 18.27 -11.36 -4.53
CA ALA A 127 16.85 -11.57 -4.83
C ALA A 127 15.96 -11.32 -3.59
N PRO A 128 14.85 -10.58 -3.71
CA PRO A 128 13.89 -10.46 -2.62
C PRO A 128 13.29 -11.84 -2.31
N SER A 129 13.11 -12.14 -1.03
CA SER A 129 12.40 -13.34 -0.60
C SER A 129 10.91 -13.08 -0.41
N MET A 130 10.12 -14.12 -0.67
CA MET A 130 8.69 -14.17 -0.41
C MET A 130 8.40 -15.33 0.54
N THR A 131 7.53 -15.06 1.51
CA THR A 131 7.03 -16.06 2.45
C THR A 131 5.60 -16.42 2.07
N VAL A 132 5.34 -17.73 1.98
CA VAL A 132 4.01 -18.31 1.80
C VAL A 132 3.64 -19.04 3.09
N ALA A 133 2.51 -18.69 3.67
CA ALA A 133 1.95 -19.38 4.81
C ALA A 133 0.51 -19.83 4.52
N VAL A 134 0.17 -21.04 4.93
CA VAL A 134 -1.19 -21.60 4.83
C VAL A 134 -1.61 -22.07 6.21
N THR A 135 -2.78 -21.61 6.67
CA THR A 135 -3.33 -21.99 7.97
C THR A 135 -4.80 -22.40 7.86
N GLY A 136 -5.24 -23.35 8.69
CA GLY A 136 -6.61 -23.85 8.71
C GLY A 136 -6.64 -25.37 8.83
N SER A 137 -7.02 -26.03 7.75
CA SER A 137 -6.99 -27.48 7.56
C SER A 137 -5.56 -28.05 7.60
N MET A 138 -4.58 -27.23 7.22
CA MET A 138 -3.15 -27.52 7.34
C MET A 138 -2.38 -26.33 7.93
N ALA A 139 -1.13 -26.58 8.33
CA ALA A 139 -0.21 -25.53 8.77
C ALA A 139 1.08 -25.66 7.97
N HIS A 140 1.39 -24.63 7.20
CA HIS A 140 2.59 -24.53 6.37
C HIS A 140 3.15 -23.11 6.42
N GLU A 141 4.47 -23.01 6.44
CA GLU A 141 5.18 -21.75 6.28
C GLU A 141 6.51 -22.03 5.59
N SER A 142 6.77 -21.32 4.51
CA SER A 142 8.01 -21.41 3.75
C SER A 142 8.43 -20.04 3.26
N THR A 143 9.74 -19.80 3.21
CA THR A 143 10.33 -18.59 2.65
C THR A 143 11.25 -18.97 1.53
N MET A 144 11.07 -18.37 0.36
CA MET A 144 11.85 -18.64 -0.83
C MET A 144 12.37 -17.36 -1.47
N GLU A 145 13.58 -17.41 -2.01
CA GLU A 145 14.13 -16.34 -2.84
C GLU A 145 13.43 -16.35 -4.20
N LEU A 146 13.00 -15.18 -4.69
CA LEU A 146 12.40 -15.05 -6.01
C LEU A 146 13.49 -15.16 -7.09
N CYS A 147 13.85 -16.41 -7.40
CA CYS A 147 14.86 -16.80 -8.36
C CYS A 147 14.25 -17.32 -9.66
N GLY A 148 15.03 -17.27 -10.75
CA GLY A 148 14.69 -18.02 -11.95
C GLY A 148 14.57 -19.52 -11.63
N GLY A 149 13.42 -20.13 -11.95
CA GLY A 149 13.09 -21.52 -11.58
C GLY A 149 11.95 -21.67 -10.56
N THR A 150 11.46 -20.56 -9.98
CA THR A 150 10.34 -20.55 -9.03
C THR A 150 8.96 -20.46 -9.69
N GLU A 151 8.78 -21.11 -10.85
CA GLU A 151 7.56 -21.00 -11.67
C GLU A 151 6.25 -21.28 -10.89
N PRO A 152 6.15 -22.27 -9.98
CA PRO A 152 4.94 -22.46 -9.17
C PRO A 152 4.68 -21.32 -8.17
N LEU A 153 5.73 -20.73 -7.62
CA LEU A 153 5.64 -19.60 -6.71
C LEU A 153 5.20 -18.33 -7.45
N ASP A 154 5.76 -18.11 -8.64
CA ASP A 154 5.37 -17.01 -9.53
C ASP A 154 3.89 -17.13 -9.94
N ARG A 155 3.42 -18.34 -10.30
CA ARG A 155 2.00 -18.56 -10.61
C ARG A 155 1.06 -18.33 -9.44
N LEU A 156 1.46 -18.73 -8.23
CA LEU A 156 0.67 -18.44 -7.01
C LEU A 156 0.61 -16.93 -6.77
N ARG A 157 1.73 -16.24 -6.92
CA ARG A 157 1.77 -14.78 -6.81
C ARG A 157 0.88 -14.13 -7.86
N ASP A 158 1.00 -14.50 -9.13
CA ASP A 158 0.19 -13.95 -10.22
C ASP A 158 -1.31 -14.18 -9.96
N ALA A 159 -1.70 -15.37 -9.47
CA ALA A 159 -3.08 -15.66 -9.12
C ALA A 159 -3.62 -14.79 -7.98
N VAL A 160 -2.77 -14.43 -7.01
CA VAL A 160 -3.13 -13.50 -5.93
C VAL A 160 -3.16 -12.06 -6.44
N ASP A 161 -2.15 -11.64 -7.20
CA ASP A 161 -2.05 -10.30 -7.79
C ASP A 161 -3.26 -10.03 -8.73
N ASP A 162 -3.74 -11.04 -9.48
CA ASP A 162 -4.94 -10.94 -10.34
C ASP A 162 -6.25 -10.75 -9.54
N ALA A 163 -6.31 -11.28 -8.32
CA ALA A 163 -7.49 -11.18 -7.44
C ALA A 163 -7.47 -9.91 -6.58
N GLU A 164 -6.31 -9.28 -6.43
CA GLU A 164 -6.17 -8.03 -5.67
C GLU A 164 -6.94 -6.87 -6.33
N SER A 165 -7.23 -5.84 -5.53
CA SER A 165 -7.86 -4.63 -6.04
C SER A 165 -6.94 -3.92 -7.04
N PRO A 166 -7.46 -3.43 -8.19
CA PRO A 166 -6.70 -2.57 -9.10
C PRO A 166 -6.10 -1.33 -8.42
N LEU A 167 -6.68 -0.88 -7.29
CA LEU A 167 -6.15 0.22 -6.48
C LEU A 167 -4.75 -0.06 -5.92
N VAL A 168 -4.37 -1.33 -5.74
CA VAL A 168 -3.05 -1.72 -5.21
C VAL A 168 -1.93 -1.27 -6.16
N GLU A 169 -2.11 -1.41 -7.48
CA GLU A 169 -1.13 -0.95 -8.47
C GLU A 169 -1.01 0.59 -8.50
N GLU A 170 -2.13 1.25 -8.24
CA GLU A 170 -2.24 2.70 -8.23
C GLU A 170 -1.55 3.33 -7.01
N LEU A 171 -1.50 2.64 -5.87
CA LEU A 171 -0.94 3.16 -4.61
C LEU A 171 0.44 3.83 -4.79
N VAL A 172 0.60 4.97 -4.12
CA VAL A 172 1.91 5.64 -3.98
C VAL A 172 2.72 4.96 -2.89
N ARG A 173 3.95 4.56 -3.20
CA ARG A 173 4.86 3.85 -2.30
C ARG A 173 6.16 4.65 -2.10
N PRO A 174 6.97 4.35 -1.07
CA PRO A 174 8.17 5.14 -0.76
C PRO A 174 9.27 5.14 -1.83
N TYR A 175 9.20 4.21 -2.78
CA TYR A 175 10.11 4.13 -3.92
C TYR A 175 9.57 4.79 -5.19
N ASP A 176 8.34 5.29 -5.14
CA ASP A 176 7.76 6.11 -6.19
C ASP A 176 8.23 7.56 -6.00
N GLU A 177 8.27 8.31 -7.10
CA GLU A 177 8.34 9.76 -7.04
C GLU A 177 6.95 10.32 -7.29
N VAL A 178 6.53 11.31 -6.50
CA VAL A 178 5.17 11.82 -6.55
C VAL A 178 5.15 13.34 -6.40
N THR A 179 4.32 13.98 -7.21
CA THR A 179 4.06 15.42 -7.17
C THR A 179 2.62 15.69 -6.78
N TYR A 180 2.42 16.56 -5.80
CA TYR A 180 1.12 17.06 -5.37
C TYR A 180 1.02 18.54 -5.75
N GLU A 181 -0.03 18.92 -6.49
CA GLU A 181 -0.36 20.30 -6.81
C GLU A 181 -1.69 20.68 -6.16
N ILE A 182 -1.69 21.71 -5.32
CA ILE A 182 -2.89 22.27 -4.71
C ILE A 182 -3.21 23.58 -5.41
N ILE A 183 -4.35 23.59 -6.09
CA ILE A 183 -4.83 24.71 -6.90
C ILE A 183 -6.05 25.31 -6.19
N PRO A 184 -5.98 26.58 -5.74
CA PRO A 184 -7.10 27.24 -5.10
C PRO A 184 -8.32 27.35 -6.02
N TRP A 185 -9.52 27.40 -5.45
CA TRP A 185 -10.73 27.70 -6.20
C TRP A 185 -10.86 29.20 -6.46
N SER A 186 -11.43 29.57 -7.61
CA SER A 186 -11.67 30.96 -7.96
C SER A 186 -12.70 31.61 -7.04
N ALA A 187 -12.52 32.90 -6.75
CA ALA A 187 -13.44 33.66 -5.91
C ALA A 187 -14.88 33.75 -6.49
N ASP A 188 -15.05 33.53 -7.79
CA ASP A 188 -16.36 33.48 -8.45
C ASP A 188 -17.00 32.08 -8.44
N GLY A 189 -16.33 31.09 -7.84
CA GLY A 189 -16.84 29.74 -7.62
C GLY A 189 -16.87 28.86 -8.87
N ARG A 190 -16.31 29.30 -10.00
CA ARG A 190 -16.47 28.61 -11.30
C ARG A 190 -15.45 27.51 -11.61
N GLY A 191 -14.37 27.42 -10.85
CA GLY A 191 -13.33 26.42 -11.10
C GLY A 191 -12.05 26.70 -10.31
N PRO A 192 -10.99 25.90 -10.55
CA PRO A 192 -9.65 26.26 -10.12
C PRO A 192 -9.24 27.64 -10.65
N ASP A 193 -8.57 28.44 -9.82
CA ASP A 193 -8.13 29.79 -10.15
C ASP A 193 -6.78 29.74 -10.92
N PRO A 194 -6.76 30.04 -12.23
CA PRO A 194 -5.52 30.01 -13.01
C PRO A 194 -4.56 31.16 -12.68
N ALA A 195 -5.02 32.19 -11.94
CA ALA A 195 -4.21 33.33 -11.54
C ALA A 195 -3.60 33.17 -10.14
N ALA A 196 -4.08 32.21 -9.35
CA ALA A 196 -3.53 31.94 -8.02
C ALA A 196 -2.22 31.15 -8.13
N PRO A 197 -1.23 31.42 -7.26
CA PRO A 197 -0.03 30.59 -7.18
C PRO A 197 -0.41 29.17 -6.73
N VAL A 198 0.11 28.17 -7.44
CA VAL A 198 -0.08 26.74 -7.12
C VAL A 198 0.91 26.35 -6.04
N GLU A 199 0.42 25.76 -4.95
CA GLU A 199 1.27 25.11 -3.95
C GLU A 199 1.68 23.74 -4.52
N ARG A 200 2.99 23.49 -4.62
CA ARG A 200 3.51 22.25 -5.18
C ARG A 200 4.42 21.55 -4.20
N TYR A 201 4.22 20.25 -4.01
CA TYR A 201 5.03 19.40 -3.15
C TYR A 201 5.57 18.24 -4.00
N HIS A 202 6.88 18.08 -4.03
CA HIS A 202 7.54 16.97 -4.69
C HIS A 202 8.17 16.07 -3.64
N LEU A 203 7.79 14.81 -3.61
CA LEU A 203 8.40 13.79 -2.77
C LEU A 203 9.22 12.87 -3.67
N ALA A 204 10.53 12.87 -3.46
CA ALA A 204 11.45 11.97 -4.13
C ALA A 204 11.39 10.58 -3.49
N ARG A 205 11.95 9.60 -4.21
CA ARG A 205 12.15 8.25 -3.70
C ARG A 205 12.94 8.30 -2.38
N ALA A 206 12.58 7.46 -1.43
CA ALA A 206 13.36 7.30 -0.22
C ALA A 206 14.73 6.70 -0.55
N GLU A 207 15.80 7.48 -0.67
CA GLU A 207 17.14 6.93 -0.98
C GLU A 207 18.07 6.87 0.24
N TYR A 208 17.69 7.55 1.33
CA TYR A 208 18.60 7.88 2.44
C TYR A 208 18.31 7.12 3.73
N GLY A 209 17.41 6.14 3.72
CA GLY A 209 17.07 5.32 4.90
C GLY A 209 16.27 6.05 6.00
N GLU A 210 15.94 7.32 5.80
CA GLU A 210 15.13 8.15 6.72
C GLU A 210 13.82 8.62 6.05
N GLY A 211 13.22 7.79 5.20
CA GLY A 211 12.00 8.14 4.45
C GLY A 211 12.26 8.99 3.20
N MET A 212 11.21 9.65 2.71
CA MET A 212 11.20 10.41 1.46
C MET A 212 11.76 11.83 1.68
N PRO A 213 12.71 12.29 0.83
CA PRO A 213 13.04 13.70 0.71
C PRO A 213 11.89 14.46 0.04
N ALA A 214 11.67 15.70 0.44
CA ALA A 214 10.67 16.55 -0.15
C ALA A 214 11.18 17.97 -0.42
N ARG A 215 10.62 18.61 -1.44
CA ARG A 215 10.72 20.05 -1.68
C ARG A 215 9.32 20.63 -1.92
N ALA A 216 9.17 21.92 -1.68
CA ALA A 216 7.90 22.59 -1.93
C ALA A 216 8.07 23.98 -2.56
N GLU A 217 7.12 24.33 -3.42
CA GLU A 217 6.99 25.64 -4.07
C GLU A 217 5.71 26.31 -3.58
N ASN A 218 5.79 27.62 -3.26
CA ASN A 218 4.67 28.42 -2.72
C ASN A 218 4.03 27.87 -1.43
N ALA A 219 4.70 26.99 -0.69
CA ALA A 219 4.19 26.42 0.55
C ALA A 219 3.93 27.49 1.65
N PRO A 220 3.08 27.18 2.65
CA PRO A 220 2.86 28.05 3.80
C PRO A 220 4.16 28.40 4.53
N ALA A 221 4.18 29.59 5.15
CA ALA A 221 5.32 30.03 5.94
C ALA A 221 5.61 29.04 7.08
N GLY A 222 6.86 28.58 7.16
CA GLY A 222 7.30 27.63 8.18
C GLY A 222 7.26 26.17 7.75
N TRP A 223 6.85 25.87 6.52
CA TRP A 223 6.97 24.53 5.96
C TRP A 223 8.41 24.00 6.03
N GLY A 224 8.55 22.74 6.42
CA GLY A 224 9.84 22.06 6.60
C GLY A 224 10.66 22.54 7.80
N GLN A 225 10.14 23.44 8.65
CA GLN A 225 10.86 23.89 9.84
C GLN A 225 11.07 22.73 10.84
N GLY A 226 12.31 22.53 11.27
CA GLY A 226 12.67 21.46 12.19
C GLY A 226 12.93 20.10 11.51
N ARG A 227 12.81 20.03 10.18
CA ARG A 227 13.22 18.85 9.38
C ARG A 227 14.72 18.89 9.09
N THR A 228 15.30 17.70 8.88
CA THR A 228 16.71 17.56 8.51
C THR A 228 16.89 17.92 7.03
N PRO A 229 17.78 18.88 6.67
CA PRO A 229 18.11 19.15 5.28
C PRO A 229 18.81 17.96 4.63
N VAL A 230 18.49 17.69 3.37
CA VAL A 230 19.13 16.66 2.54
C VAL A 230 19.67 17.33 1.29
N THR A 231 20.96 17.13 0.98
CA THR A 231 21.62 17.77 -0.15
C THR A 231 21.77 16.82 -1.32
N GLY A 232 21.65 17.34 -2.54
CA GLY A 232 21.90 16.58 -3.76
C GLY A 232 20.86 15.48 -4.03
N VAL A 233 19.59 15.74 -3.70
CA VAL A 233 18.48 14.86 -4.05
C VAL A 233 18.33 14.86 -5.57
N HIS A 234 18.23 13.68 -6.17
CA HIS A 234 17.97 13.52 -7.61
C HIS A 234 16.46 13.43 -7.85
N TRP A 235 15.94 14.36 -8.65
CA TRP A 235 14.51 14.42 -8.99
C TRP A 235 14.28 13.86 -10.40
N ALA A 236 13.06 13.44 -10.70
CA ALA A 236 12.72 12.85 -11.99
C ALA A 236 12.82 13.84 -13.15
N ASP A 237 12.73 15.16 -12.88
CA ASP A 237 13.02 16.22 -13.86
C ASP A 237 14.52 16.29 -14.26
N GLY A 238 15.37 15.45 -13.67
CA GLY A 238 16.82 15.38 -13.89
C GLY A 238 17.60 16.45 -13.14
N SER A 239 16.95 17.29 -12.34
CA SER A 239 17.61 18.24 -11.46
C SER A 239 18.23 17.54 -10.25
N SER A 240 19.25 18.18 -9.69
CA SER A 240 19.79 17.82 -8.38
C SER A 240 19.74 19.05 -7.50
N GLU A 241 18.91 18.99 -6.46
CA GLU A 241 18.65 20.12 -5.57
C GLU A 241 18.58 19.67 -4.13
N ASP A 242 18.65 20.64 -3.22
CA ASP A 242 18.47 20.39 -1.79
C ASP A 242 16.98 20.22 -1.47
N GLY A 243 16.67 19.34 -0.52
CA GLY A 243 15.34 19.12 0.02
C GLY A 243 15.37 18.99 1.54
N VAL A 244 14.25 18.55 2.11
CA VAL A 244 14.13 18.20 3.53
C VAL A 244 13.73 16.74 3.67
N SER A 245 14.32 16.02 4.61
CA SER A 245 13.91 14.67 4.97
C SER A 245 12.58 14.72 5.73
N LEU A 246 11.60 13.93 5.28
CA LEU A 246 10.35 13.79 6.01
C LEU A 246 10.47 12.85 7.22
N GLY A 247 11.54 12.05 7.33
CA GLY A 247 11.54 10.91 8.26
C GLY A 247 10.56 9.83 7.80
N TRP A 248 10.60 8.66 8.45
CA TRP A 248 9.56 7.64 8.23
C TRP A 248 8.19 8.11 8.72
N ASP A 249 8.10 8.81 9.86
CA ASP A 249 6.85 9.38 10.37
C ASP A 249 6.17 10.34 9.39
N GLY A 250 6.92 11.28 8.80
CA GLY A 250 6.38 12.23 7.82
C GLY A 250 6.03 11.56 6.51
N THR A 251 6.83 10.58 6.08
CA THR A 251 6.53 9.73 4.92
C THR A 251 5.23 8.97 5.12
N ALA A 252 5.05 8.32 6.28
CA ALA A 252 3.85 7.58 6.65
C ALA A 252 2.62 8.49 6.60
N THR A 253 2.72 9.67 7.22
CA THR A 253 1.62 10.64 7.29
C THR A 253 1.10 11.02 5.90
N VAL A 254 2.00 11.32 4.96
CA VAL A 254 1.60 11.69 3.59
C VAL A 254 1.06 10.49 2.84
N LEU A 255 1.77 9.36 2.85
CA LEU A 255 1.36 8.18 2.07
C LEU A 255 0.03 7.58 2.56
N GLN A 256 -0.22 7.57 3.87
CA GLN A 256 -1.51 7.15 4.45
C GLN A 256 -2.65 8.06 4.00
N ALA A 257 -2.44 9.39 4.03
CA ALA A 257 -3.45 10.34 3.58
C ALA A 257 -3.73 10.19 2.08
N THR A 258 -2.68 9.96 1.27
CA THR A 258 -2.83 9.66 -0.17
C THR A 258 -3.60 8.37 -0.40
N ALA A 259 -3.26 7.28 0.30
CA ALA A 259 -3.98 6.01 0.18
C ALA A 259 -5.45 6.16 0.61
N THR A 260 -5.72 6.87 1.70
CA THR A 260 -7.10 7.14 2.18
C THR A 260 -7.90 7.93 1.16
N MET A 261 -7.29 8.95 0.54
CA MET A 261 -7.91 9.71 -0.55
C MET A 261 -8.25 8.83 -1.75
N MET A 262 -7.33 7.93 -2.15
CA MET A 262 -7.53 7.06 -3.31
C MET A 262 -8.60 5.99 -3.07
N ILE A 263 -8.63 5.40 -1.87
CA ILE A 263 -9.62 4.37 -1.49
C ILE A 263 -11.01 5.01 -1.28
N GLY A 264 -11.06 6.18 -0.64
CA GLY A 264 -12.31 6.89 -0.33
C GLY A 264 -12.95 7.62 -1.52
N HIS A 265 -12.51 7.35 -2.75
CA HIS A 265 -12.95 8.00 -3.98
C HIS A 265 -14.38 7.57 -4.39
N GLU A 266 -15.37 7.86 -3.55
CA GLU A 266 -16.74 8.04 -4.03
C GLU A 266 -16.88 9.52 -4.41
N GLN A 267 -17.04 9.82 -5.71
CA GLN A 267 -17.16 11.17 -6.27
C GLN A 267 -18.45 11.90 -5.82
N LEU A 268 -18.61 12.10 -4.52
CA LEU A 268 -19.66 12.92 -3.96
C LEU A 268 -19.23 14.37 -4.12
N GLY A 269 -19.77 15.04 -5.15
CA GLY A 269 -19.51 16.46 -5.34
C GLY A 269 -19.90 17.26 -4.10
N CYS A 270 -18.97 18.05 -3.56
CA CYS A 270 -19.22 18.96 -2.44
C CYS A 270 -19.58 20.37 -2.92
N SER A 271 -20.42 21.08 -2.15
CA SER A 271 -20.85 22.45 -2.47
C SER A 271 -19.89 23.53 -1.97
N ASP A 272 -18.96 23.17 -1.08
CA ASP A 272 -18.05 24.01 -0.32
C ASP A 272 -16.58 23.72 -0.64
N GLN A 273 -16.31 23.39 -1.90
CA GLN A 273 -14.96 23.17 -2.41
C GLN A 273 -14.06 24.41 -2.20
N THR A 274 -12.88 24.19 -1.64
CA THR A 274 -11.88 25.26 -1.39
C THR A 274 -10.76 25.27 -2.44
N GLY A 275 -10.63 24.18 -3.19
CA GLY A 275 -9.65 24.04 -4.26
C GLY A 275 -9.71 22.66 -4.93
N GLN A 276 -8.63 22.34 -5.63
CA GLN A 276 -8.39 21.06 -6.28
C GLN A 276 -6.99 20.58 -5.92
N ILE A 277 -6.84 19.29 -5.67
CA ILE A 277 -5.53 18.63 -5.58
C ILE A 277 -5.32 17.77 -6.81
N ARG A 278 -4.13 17.84 -7.39
CA ARG A 278 -3.68 16.96 -8.47
C ARG A 278 -2.49 16.16 -7.95
N VAL A 279 -2.55 14.84 -8.09
CA VAL A 279 -1.49 13.95 -7.65
C VAL A 279 -0.95 13.24 -8.88
N ALA A 280 0.33 13.38 -9.15
CA ALA A 280 1.02 12.76 -10.28
C ALA A 280 2.10 11.82 -9.75
N LYS A 281 1.94 10.51 -10.02
CA LYS A 281 2.95 9.49 -9.74
C LYS A 281 3.87 9.33 -10.96
N GLU A 282 5.17 9.48 -10.75
CA GLU A 282 6.18 9.31 -11.78
C GLU A 282 6.78 7.90 -11.73
N GLY A 283 6.71 7.19 -12.86
CA GLY A 283 7.03 5.75 -12.92
C GLY A 283 5.85 4.94 -13.49
N TYR A 284 6.09 3.68 -13.87
CA TYR A 284 5.21 2.87 -14.72
C TYR A 284 3.81 2.54 -14.13
N PRO A 285 2.75 2.49 -14.96
CA PRO A 285 2.66 3.08 -16.29
C PRO A 285 2.60 4.62 -16.16
N ALA A 286 3.35 5.29 -17.03
CA ALA A 286 3.64 6.71 -16.94
C ALA A 286 2.40 7.59 -16.71
N GLY A 287 2.41 8.34 -15.61
CA GLY A 287 1.57 9.53 -15.45
C GLY A 287 0.15 9.25 -14.97
N THR A 288 -0.03 8.34 -14.01
CA THR A 288 -1.28 8.30 -13.26
C THR A 288 -1.46 9.65 -12.57
N LEU A 289 -2.53 10.34 -13.00
CA LEU A 289 -2.91 11.65 -12.53
C LEU A 289 -4.28 11.55 -11.87
N TRP A 290 -4.31 11.65 -10.55
CA TRP A 290 -5.55 11.81 -9.81
C TRP A 290 -5.85 13.29 -9.66
N THR A 291 -7.12 13.66 -9.75
CA THR A 291 -7.54 15.07 -9.71
C THR A 291 -8.83 15.20 -8.93
N GLU A 292 -8.71 15.66 -7.69
CA GLU A 292 -9.80 15.68 -6.73
C GLU A 292 -10.12 17.08 -6.22
N ARG A 293 -11.38 17.27 -5.82
CA ARG A 293 -11.80 18.51 -5.15
C ARG A 293 -11.41 18.45 -3.68
N ILE A 294 -10.95 19.58 -3.15
CA ILE A 294 -10.66 19.73 -1.73
C ILE A 294 -11.95 20.17 -1.05
N CYS A 295 -12.51 19.29 -0.24
CA CYS A 295 -13.82 19.43 0.40
C CYS A 295 -13.67 19.30 1.92
N ALA A 296 -14.44 20.09 2.67
CA ALA A 296 -14.33 20.08 4.13
C ALA A 296 -14.82 18.74 4.71
N GLY A 297 -14.00 18.12 5.57
CA GLY A 297 -14.29 16.83 6.20
C GLY A 297 -14.09 15.61 5.30
N GLU A 298 -13.53 15.79 4.10
CA GLU A 298 -13.22 14.69 3.17
C GLU A 298 -11.74 14.31 3.22
N PRO A 299 -11.36 13.09 2.83
CA PRO A 299 -9.96 12.63 2.79
C PRO A 299 -8.99 13.54 2.01
N THR A 300 -9.50 14.28 1.02
CA THR A 300 -8.70 15.24 0.25
C THR A 300 -8.23 16.42 1.09
N GLU A 301 -9.02 16.86 2.08
CA GLU A 301 -8.60 17.89 3.04
C GLU A 301 -7.50 17.37 3.97
N ASP A 302 -7.61 16.11 4.43
CA ASP A 302 -6.59 15.49 5.29
C ASP A 302 -5.24 15.36 4.58
N LEU A 303 -5.23 14.99 3.29
CA LEU A 303 -4.00 14.97 2.49
C LEU A 303 -3.39 16.37 2.34
N VAL A 304 -4.21 17.38 2.08
CA VAL A 304 -3.75 18.77 1.98
C VAL A 304 -3.19 19.26 3.32
N ALA A 305 -3.85 18.92 4.44
CA ALA A 305 -3.38 19.25 5.78
C ALA A 305 -2.06 18.53 6.11
N ALA A 306 -1.92 17.25 5.73
CA ALA A 306 -0.69 16.49 5.88
C ALA A 306 0.48 17.16 5.16
N LEU A 307 0.32 17.53 3.88
CA LEU A 307 1.34 18.19 3.07
C LEU A 307 1.77 19.55 3.64
N ARG A 308 0.79 20.36 4.06
CA ARG A 308 1.03 21.70 4.63
C ARG A 308 1.62 21.66 6.04
N GLY A 309 1.42 20.56 6.76
CA GLY A 309 1.93 20.35 8.12
C GLY A 309 3.36 19.81 8.21
N LEU A 310 4.02 19.55 7.07
CA LEU A 310 5.40 19.01 7.03
C LEU A 310 6.46 20.01 7.46
#